data_AF-A0A139NL76-F1
#
_entry.id   AF-A0A139NL76-F1
#
_cell.length_a   1.000
_cell.length_b   1.000
_cell.length_c   1.000
_cell.angle_alpha   90.00
_cell.angle_beta   90.00
_cell.angle_gamma   90.00
#
_symmetry.space_group_name_H-M   'P 1'
#
loop_
_entity.id
_entity.type
_entity.pdbx_description
1 polymer ?
#
loop_
_entity_poly.entity_id
_entity_poly.type
_entity_poly.pdbx_seq_one_letter_code
_entity_poly.pdbx_strand_id
1 'polypeptide(L)'
;MEREATQMEKPIRVLLYYKYVPIEKAQEFAKEHLAFCQSIGLKGRILVADEGINGTVSGDYETTQKYMDYVHSLPGMEDLWFKIDQENEQAFKKMFVRYKKEIVHLGLEDHDFDQDINPLETTGAYLSPKEFKEALLDEDTVVLDTRNDYEYDLGHFRGAIRPDIRNFRELPQWVRDNKDQFMDKRVVVYCTGGVRCEKFSGWMVREGYKDVGQLHGGIATYGKDPEVQGELWDGKMYVFDERIAVDINHVDPIVIGKDWFDGSPCERYVNCGNPFCNRRMLTSTENEDKYLRGCSHACRVHPRNRYVEENHLTTKEVTERLALIGESLDLLPG
;
A
#
# COMPACT_ATOMS: atom_id res chain seq x y z
N MET A 1 -47.54 -4.25 -14.21
CA MET A 1 -46.20 -3.67 -14.49
C MET A 1 -45.37 -3.86 -13.24
N GLU A 2 -44.83 -5.06 -13.11
CA GLU A 2 -43.90 -5.43 -12.05
C GLU A 2 -42.60 -4.66 -12.25
N ARG A 3 -42.11 -4.06 -11.17
CA ARG A 3 -40.78 -3.45 -11.13
C ARG A 3 -39.78 -4.59 -11.15
N GLU A 4 -38.91 -4.61 -12.14
CA GLU A 4 -37.77 -5.52 -12.20
C GLU A 4 -36.97 -5.41 -10.91
N ALA A 5 -36.85 -6.53 -10.20
CA ALA A 5 -35.93 -6.67 -9.09
C ALA A 5 -34.53 -6.48 -9.66
N THR A 6 -33.88 -5.36 -9.32
CA THR A 6 -32.47 -5.13 -9.63
C THR A 6 -31.69 -6.29 -9.02
N GLN A 7 -31.13 -7.14 -9.88
CA GLN A 7 -30.28 -8.25 -9.47
C GLN A 7 -29.10 -7.64 -8.72
N MET A 8 -29.08 -7.74 -7.38
CA MET A 8 -27.92 -7.35 -6.59
C MET A 8 -26.72 -8.11 -7.15
N GLU A 9 -25.81 -7.41 -7.81
CA GLU A 9 -24.57 -7.99 -8.31
C GLU A 9 -23.87 -8.64 -7.11
N LYS A 10 -23.43 -9.90 -7.28
CA LYS A 10 -22.70 -10.61 -6.22
C LYS A 10 -21.47 -9.76 -5.84
N PRO A 11 -21.18 -9.53 -4.55
CA PRO A 11 -20.03 -8.73 -4.16
C PRO A 11 -18.74 -9.35 -4.72
N ILE A 12 -17.88 -8.49 -5.25
CA ILE A 12 -16.51 -8.84 -5.64
C ILE A 12 -15.73 -9.12 -4.35
N ARG A 13 -14.92 -10.18 -4.35
CA ARG A 13 -13.97 -10.46 -3.29
C ARG A 13 -12.59 -9.95 -3.68
N VAL A 14 -11.91 -9.27 -2.76
CA VAL A 14 -10.48 -8.96 -2.88
C VAL A 14 -9.72 -9.85 -1.91
N LEU A 15 -8.75 -10.60 -2.41
CA LEU A 15 -7.89 -11.48 -1.63
C LEU A 15 -6.51 -10.82 -1.50
N LEU A 16 -6.08 -10.55 -0.28
CA LEU A 16 -4.74 -10.10 0.08
C LEU A 16 -4.00 -11.22 0.81
N TYR A 17 -2.81 -11.59 0.34
CA TYR A 17 -2.05 -12.69 0.90
C TYR A 17 -0.57 -12.58 0.57
N TYR A 18 0.25 -13.24 1.37
CA TYR A 18 1.63 -13.55 1.05
C TYR A 18 1.98 -14.87 1.73
N LYS A 19 3.05 -15.52 1.26
CA LYS A 19 3.67 -16.63 1.95
C LYS A 19 5.15 -16.69 1.59
N TYR A 20 6.00 -16.74 2.60
CA TYR A 20 7.39 -17.16 2.45
C TYR A 20 7.42 -18.68 2.42
N VAL A 21 7.90 -19.23 1.31
CA VAL A 21 8.06 -20.66 1.09
C VAL A 21 8.98 -20.82 -0.13
N PRO A 22 9.98 -21.71 -0.09
CA PRO A 22 10.84 -21.93 -1.25
C PRO A 22 10.02 -22.38 -2.46
N ILE A 23 10.13 -21.65 -3.57
CA ILE A 23 9.47 -21.99 -4.84
C ILE A 23 10.54 -22.42 -5.85
N GLU A 24 10.60 -23.71 -6.15
CA GLU A 24 11.49 -24.21 -7.20
C GLU A 24 11.09 -23.65 -8.57
N LYS A 25 12.08 -23.20 -9.35
CA LYS A 25 11.87 -22.61 -10.68
C LYS A 25 10.81 -21.51 -10.67
N ALA A 26 10.88 -20.59 -9.70
CA ALA A 26 9.88 -19.54 -9.49
C ALA A 26 9.53 -18.72 -10.76
N GLN A 27 10.47 -18.57 -11.70
CA GLN A 27 10.19 -17.93 -12.99
C GLN A 27 9.24 -18.73 -13.89
N GLU A 28 9.32 -20.06 -13.89
CA GLU A 28 8.39 -20.96 -14.59
C GLU A 28 7.04 -20.98 -13.85
N PHE A 29 7.08 -21.15 -12.52
CA PHE A 29 5.91 -21.06 -11.66
C PHE A 29 5.09 -19.79 -11.93
N ALA A 30 5.75 -18.61 -12.00
CA ALA A 30 5.06 -17.35 -12.27
C ALA A 30 4.31 -17.33 -13.62
N LYS A 31 4.82 -18.02 -14.65
CA LYS A 31 4.16 -18.11 -15.96
C LYS A 31 2.96 -19.04 -15.91
N GLU A 32 3.11 -20.20 -15.29
CA GLU A 32 2.02 -21.18 -15.13
C GLU A 32 0.90 -20.60 -14.26
N HIS A 33 1.26 -19.93 -13.17
CA HIS A 33 0.33 -19.26 -12.27
C HIS A 33 -0.44 -18.14 -12.98
N LEU A 34 0.21 -17.37 -13.87
CA LEU A 34 -0.47 -16.39 -14.73
C LEU A 34 -1.49 -17.05 -15.65
N ALA A 35 -1.10 -18.14 -16.32
CA ALA A 35 -1.98 -18.85 -17.24
C ALA A 35 -3.22 -19.40 -16.51
N PHE A 36 -3.03 -19.95 -15.30
CA PHE A 36 -4.13 -20.40 -14.46
C PHE A 36 -5.06 -19.22 -14.09
N CYS A 37 -4.51 -18.13 -13.54
CA CYS A 37 -5.29 -16.94 -13.17
C CYS A 37 -6.11 -16.40 -14.35
N GLN A 38 -5.52 -16.35 -15.55
CA GLN A 38 -6.19 -15.91 -16.77
C GLN A 38 -7.32 -16.87 -17.18
N SER A 39 -7.11 -18.19 -17.05
CA SER A 39 -8.11 -19.19 -17.44
C SER A 39 -9.40 -19.12 -16.62
N ILE A 40 -9.34 -18.64 -15.38
CA ILE A 40 -10.49 -18.46 -14.49
C ILE A 40 -11.02 -17.01 -14.46
N GLY A 41 -10.44 -16.10 -15.26
CA GLY A 41 -10.86 -14.70 -15.33
C GLY A 41 -10.48 -13.85 -14.11
N LEU A 42 -9.52 -14.30 -13.29
CA LEU A 42 -9.04 -13.55 -12.13
C LEU A 42 -8.32 -12.27 -12.57
N LYS A 43 -8.47 -11.19 -11.80
CA LYS A 43 -7.71 -9.94 -11.99
C LYS A 43 -6.88 -9.65 -10.75
N GLY A 44 -5.77 -8.93 -10.87
CA GLY A 44 -4.88 -8.77 -9.74
C GLY A 44 -3.42 -8.57 -10.10
N ARG A 45 -2.61 -8.52 -9.04
CA ARG A 45 -1.15 -8.50 -9.11
C ARG A 45 -0.59 -9.54 -8.15
N ILE A 46 0.30 -10.38 -8.68
CA ILE A 46 1.06 -11.37 -7.91
C ILE A 46 2.53 -11.18 -8.22
N LEU A 47 3.35 -11.12 -7.18
CA LEU A 47 4.78 -11.23 -7.23
C LEU A 47 5.16 -12.64 -6.77
N VAL A 48 6.02 -13.28 -7.53
CA VAL A 48 6.62 -14.58 -7.21
C VAL A 48 8.12 -14.37 -7.16
N ALA A 49 8.77 -14.92 -6.16
CA ALA A 49 10.22 -15.00 -6.07
C ALA A 49 10.61 -16.40 -5.61
N ASP A 50 11.90 -16.71 -5.62
CA ASP A 50 12.38 -17.99 -5.10
C ASP A 50 12.06 -18.14 -3.59
N GLU A 51 11.92 -17.01 -2.88
CA GLU A 51 11.53 -16.95 -1.46
C GLU A 51 10.01 -17.07 -1.19
N GLY A 52 9.14 -17.03 -2.22
CA GLY A 52 7.70 -17.19 -2.00
C GLY A 52 6.78 -16.43 -2.96
N ILE A 53 5.58 -16.09 -2.47
CA ILE A 53 4.51 -15.44 -3.22
C ILE A 53 3.88 -14.28 -2.42
N ASN A 54 3.52 -13.19 -3.10
CA ASN A 54 2.79 -12.05 -2.53
C ASN A 54 1.76 -11.56 -3.54
N GLY A 55 0.49 -11.44 -3.14
CA GLY A 55 -0.57 -11.12 -4.08
C GLY A 55 -1.72 -10.32 -3.51
N THR A 56 -2.32 -9.54 -4.41
CA THR A 56 -3.64 -8.96 -4.22
C THR A 56 -4.44 -9.19 -5.49
N VAL A 57 -5.55 -9.90 -5.39
CA VAL A 57 -6.37 -10.32 -6.54
C VAL A 57 -7.84 -10.05 -6.26
N SER A 58 -8.63 -9.84 -7.31
CA SER A 58 -10.08 -9.64 -7.20
C SER A 58 -10.84 -10.48 -8.22
N GLY A 59 -12.03 -10.92 -7.82
CA GLY A 59 -12.95 -11.71 -8.63
C GLY A 59 -14.28 -11.89 -7.90
N ASP A 60 -15.31 -12.38 -8.59
CA ASP A 60 -16.52 -12.81 -7.90
C ASP A 60 -16.22 -14.01 -6.98
N TYR A 61 -17.22 -14.44 -6.20
CA TYR A 61 -17.07 -15.58 -5.30
C TYR A 61 -16.56 -16.85 -6.00
N GLU A 62 -17.11 -17.22 -7.15
CA GLU A 62 -16.76 -18.48 -7.82
C GLU A 62 -15.32 -18.46 -8.34
N THR A 63 -14.90 -17.36 -8.97
CA THR A 63 -13.52 -17.18 -9.46
C THR A 63 -12.52 -17.17 -8.31
N THR A 64 -12.79 -16.43 -7.24
CA THR A 64 -11.88 -16.36 -6.09
C THR A 64 -11.83 -17.67 -5.31
N GLN A 65 -12.92 -18.44 -5.27
CA GLN A 65 -12.90 -19.77 -4.61
C GLN A 65 -12.03 -20.74 -5.40
N LYS A 66 -12.20 -20.81 -6.73
CA LYS A 66 -11.33 -21.61 -7.61
C LYS A 66 -9.86 -21.24 -7.44
N TYR A 67 -9.57 -19.95 -7.27
CA TYR A 67 -8.21 -19.49 -7.04
C TYR A 67 -7.65 -19.96 -5.69
N MET A 68 -8.42 -19.81 -4.61
CA MET A 68 -8.01 -20.28 -3.28
C MET A 68 -7.78 -21.79 -3.27
N ASP A 69 -8.71 -22.57 -3.84
CA ASP A 69 -8.61 -24.03 -3.92
C ASP A 69 -7.37 -24.47 -4.72
N TYR A 70 -7.08 -23.78 -5.84
CA TYR A 70 -5.87 -24.04 -6.62
C TYR A 70 -4.61 -23.75 -5.82
N VAL A 71 -4.52 -22.58 -5.16
CA VAL A 71 -3.34 -22.23 -4.36
C VAL A 71 -3.16 -23.21 -3.21
N HIS A 72 -4.22 -23.57 -2.49
CA HIS A 72 -4.16 -24.56 -1.39
C HIS A 72 -3.83 -25.97 -1.87
N SER A 73 -3.97 -26.27 -3.18
CA SER A 73 -3.53 -27.55 -3.76
C SER A 73 -2.02 -27.61 -4.08
N LEU A 74 -1.33 -26.46 -4.07
CA LEU A 74 0.10 -26.39 -4.36
C LEU A 74 0.91 -26.84 -3.12
N PRO A 75 1.99 -27.64 -3.31
CA PRO A 75 2.82 -28.07 -2.20
C PRO A 75 3.37 -26.90 -1.39
N GLY A 76 3.20 -26.95 -0.07
CA GLY A 76 3.68 -25.91 0.84
C GLY A 76 2.84 -24.63 0.82
N MET A 77 1.65 -24.64 0.23
CA MET A 77 0.70 -23.52 0.20
C MET A 77 -0.65 -23.85 0.85
N GLU A 78 -0.79 -25.03 1.45
CA GLU A 78 -2.06 -25.60 1.94
C GLU A 78 -2.75 -24.73 2.99
N ASP A 79 -1.97 -24.02 3.81
CA ASP A 79 -2.39 -23.14 4.90
C ASP A 79 -2.23 -21.65 4.56
N LEU A 80 -1.99 -21.30 3.28
CA LEU A 80 -1.82 -19.90 2.88
C LEU A 80 -3.06 -19.08 3.27
N TRP A 81 -2.84 -18.06 4.10
CA TRP A 81 -3.91 -17.25 4.66
C TRP A 81 -4.35 -16.14 3.70
N PHE A 82 -5.57 -16.29 3.17
CA PHE A 82 -6.24 -15.26 2.39
C PHE A 82 -7.02 -14.30 3.30
N LYS A 83 -6.62 -13.03 3.31
CA LYS A 83 -7.41 -11.94 3.90
C LYS A 83 -8.42 -11.49 2.85
N ILE A 84 -9.71 -11.60 3.18
CA ILE A 84 -10.80 -11.39 2.21
C ILE A 84 -11.55 -10.09 2.54
N ASP A 85 -11.63 -9.19 1.57
CA ASP A 85 -12.52 -8.02 1.56
C ASP A 85 -13.67 -8.23 0.56
N GLN A 86 -14.78 -7.51 0.77
CA GLN A 86 -15.89 -7.43 -0.16
C GLN A 86 -15.99 -6.03 -0.76
N GLU A 87 -16.22 -5.96 -2.06
CA GLU A 87 -16.27 -4.73 -2.84
C GLU A 87 -17.41 -4.80 -3.86
N ASN A 88 -17.84 -3.63 -4.33
CA ASN A 88 -18.84 -3.55 -5.40
C ASN A 88 -18.21 -3.67 -6.80
N GLU A 89 -16.93 -3.34 -6.92
CA GLU A 89 -16.22 -3.31 -8.21
C GLU A 89 -14.91 -4.11 -8.16
N GLN A 90 -14.39 -4.43 -9.34
CA GLN A 90 -13.08 -5.08 -9.48
C GLN A 90 -11.96 -4.13 -9.03
N ALA A 91 -11.17 -4.54 -8.04
CA ALA A 91 -10.02 -3.78 -7.58
C ALA A 91 -8.90 -3.67 -8.64
N PHE A 92 -8.93 -4.50 -9.68
CA PHE A 92 -7.94 -4.49 -10.75
C PHE A 92 -8.56 -4.54 -12.14
N LYS A 93 -7.95 -3.81 -13.08
CA LYS A 93 -8.35 -3.84 -14.50
C LYS A 93 -7.83 -5.08 -15.25
N LYS A 94 -6.67 -5.61 -14.86
CA LYS A 94 -5.97 -6.70 -15.56
C LYS A 94 -5.28 -7.62 -14.55
N MET A 95 -4.90 -8.82 -15.01
CA MET A 95 -4.08 -9.76 -14.25
C MET A 95 -2.59 -9.62 -14.58
N PHE A 96 -1.75 -9.59 -13.55
CA PHE A 96 -0.30 -9.68 -13.67
C PHE A 96 0.24 -10.70 -12.67
N VAL A 97 1.10 -11.59 -13.14
CA VAL A 97 2.01 -12.38 -12.28
C VAL A 97 3.42 -12.11 -12.78
N ARG A 98 4.32 -11.73 -11.87
CA ARG A 98 5.69 -11.33 -12.24
C ARG A 98 6.68 -12.01 -11.32
N TYR A 99 7.66 -12.66 -11.91
CA TYR A 99 8.86 -13.07 -11.19
C TYR A 99 9.67 -11.83 -10.76
N LYS A 100 10.18 -11.85 -9.54
CA LYS A 100 11.05 -10.85 -8.91
C LYS A 100 12.13 -11.57 -8.09
N LYS A 101 13.18 -10.82 -7.73
CA LYS A 101 14.20 -11.30 -6.79
C LYS A 101 13.61 -11.50 -5.39
N GLU A 102 12.76 -10.56 -4.98
CA GLU A 102 12.07 -10.58 -3.69
C GLU A 102 10.57 -10.36 -3.90
N ILE A 103 9.72 -11.01 -3.11
CA ILE A 103 8.26 -10.76 -3.09
C ILE A 103 7.91 -9.43 -2.41
N VAL A 104 8.85 -8.89 -1.65
CA VAL A 104 8.87 -7.52 -1.15
C VAL A 104 10.33 -7.07 -1.06
N HIS A 105 10.69 -6.02 -1.80
CA HIS A 105 12.09 -5.62 -1.99
C HIS A 105 12.60 -4.84 -0.78
N LEU A 106 13.21 -5.53 0.19
CA LEU A 106 13.93 -4.88 1.30
C LEU A 106 15.32 -4.41 0.83
N GLY A 107 15.88 -5.03 -0.21
CA GLY A 107 17.09 -4.55 -0.86
C GLY A 107 18.34 -4.60 0.01
N LEU A 108 18.43 -5.55 0.94
CA LEU A 108 19.62 -5.70 1.80
C LEU A 108 20.87 -6.00 0.96
N GLU A 109 20.75 -6.79 -0.10
CA GLU A 109 21.88 -7.09 -0.99
C GLU A 109 22.14 -6.00 -2.04
N ASP A 110 21.30 -4.95 -2.12
CA ASP A 110 21.54 -3.86 -3.05
C ASP A 110 22.81 -3.11 -2.62
N HIS A 111 23.71 -2.87 -3.59
CA HIS A 111 24.94 -2.11 -3.36
C HIS A 111 25.82 -2.66 -2.22
N ASP A 112 25.80 -3.98 -2.01
CA ASP A 112 26.54 -4.68 -0.96
C ASP A 112 26.24 -4.12 0.45
N PHE A 113 25.00 -3.67 0.69
CA PHE A 113 24.61 -3.06 1.97
C PHE A 113 24.65 -4.08 3.13
N ASP A 114 24.11 -5.29 2.92
CA ASP A 114 24.07 -6.39 3.89
C ASP A 114 23.68 -7.72 3.21
N GLN A 115 23.69 -8.83 3.95
CA GLN A 115 23.12 -10.11 3.52
C GLN A 115 21.60 -10.09 3.65
N ASP A 116 20.89 -10.77 2.76
CA ASP A 116 19.44 -10.90 2.87
C ASP A 116 19.01 -11.64 4.16
N ILE A 117 17.73 -11.52 4.51
CA ILE A 117 17.09 -12.19 5.65
C ILE A 117 16.12 -13.24 5.13
N ASN A 118 16.22 -14.45 5.68
CA ASN A 118 15.21 -15.49 5.51
C ASN A 118 14.17 -15.40 6.65
N PRO A 119 12.92 -14.96 6.40
CA PRO A 119 11.91 -14.84 7.46
C PRO A 119 11.48 -16.18 8.07
N LEU A 120 11.78 -17.31 7.41
CA LEU A 120 11.54 -18.65 7.95
C LEU A 120 12.53 -19.02 9.06
N GLU A 121 13.68 -18.35 9.12
CA GLU A 121 14.72 -18.59 10.12
C GLU A 121 14.76 -17.50 11.19
N THR A 122 14.53 -16.24 10.82
CA THR A 122 14.59 -15.10 11.75
C THR A 122 13.55 -14.06 11.38
N THR A 123 12.67 -13.76 12.33
CA THR A 123 11.60 -12.76 12.23
C THR A 123 11.30 -12.23 13.65
N GLY A 124 10.70 -11.05 13.77
CA GLY A 124 10.28 -10.49 15.05
C GLY A 124 9.05 -11.19 15.62
N ALA A 125 8.81 -11.05 16.92
CA ALA A 125 7.68 -11.66 17.59
C ALA A 125 6.34 -11.19 16.99
N TYR A 126 5.44 -12.13 16.69
CA TYR A 126 4.10 -11.80 16.19
C TYR A 126 3.22 -11.29 17.34
N LEU A 127 2.70 -10.08 17.20
CA LEU A 127 1.69 -9.51 18.08
C LEU A 127 0.32 -9.63 17.41
N SER A 128 -0.65 -10.16 18.16
CA SER A 128 -2.07 -10.05 17.81
C SER A 128 -2.50 -8.58 17.76
N PRO A 129 -3.64 -8.25 17.12
CA PRO A 129 -4.17 -6.89 17.10
C PRO A 129 -4.29 -6.26 18.50
N LYS A 130 -4.72 -7.05 19.49
CA LYS A 130 -4.81 -6.62 20.89
C LYS A 130 -3.46 -6.31 21.52
N GLU A 131 -2.50 -7.22 21.41
CA GLU A 131 -1.15 -7.01 21.94
C GLU A 131 -0.45 -5.83 21.24
N PHE A 132 -0.73 -5.62 19.95
CA PHE A 132 -0.24 -4.46 19.22
C PHE A 132 -0.87 -3.15 19.72
N LYS A 133 -2.18 -3.15 20.02
CA LYS A 133 -2.84 -2.00 20.65
C LYS A 133 -2.23 -1.69 22.03
N GLU A 134 -1.93 -2.71 22.83
CA GLU A 134 -1.25 -2.54 24.12
C GLU A 134 0.16 -1.95 23.92
N ALA A 135 0.91 -2.45 22.92
CA ALA A 135 2.22 -1.92 22.55
C ALA A 135 2.19 -0.47 22.06
N LEU A 136 1.13 -0.03 21.37
CA LEU A 136 0.94 1.37 20.96
C LEU A 136 0.78 2.32 22.14
N LEU A 137 0.26 1.83 23.26
CA LEU A 137 -0.02 2.62 24.47
C LEU A 137 1.11 2.57 25.50
N ASP A 138 2.14 1.77 25.26
CA ASP A 138 3.29 1.59 26.13
C ASP A 138 4.39 2.62 25.82
N GLU A 139 4.74 3.47 26.80
CA GLU A 139 5.74 4.55 26.66
C GLU A 139 7.18 4.03 26.40
N ASP A 140 7.44 2.78 26.80
CA ASP A 140 8.72 2.10 26.58
C ASP A 140 8.77 1.34 25.24
N THR A 141 7.69 1.38 24.47
CA THR A 141 7.60 0.80 23.12
C THR A 141 7.65 1.88 22.05
N VAL A 142 8.46 1.63 21.02
CA VAL A 142 8.49 2.40 19.78
C VAL A 142 7.74 1.63 18.72
N VAL A 143 6.71 2.25 18.15
CA VAL A 143 6.01 1.70 17.00
C VAL A 143 6.51 2.38 15.74
N LEU A 144 7.00 1.61 14.76
CA LEU A 144 7.61 2.10 13.53
C LEU A 144 6.80 1.68 12.31
N ASP A 145 6.38 2.66 11.51
CA ASP A 145 5.74 2.41 10.23
C ASP A 145 6.78 1.98 9.19
N THR A 146 6.61 0.78 8.60
CA THR A 146 7.55 0.28 7.57
C THR A 146 7.11 0.62 6.15
N ARG A 147 6.08 1.47 6.02
CA ARG A 147 5.52 1.86 4.74
C ARG A 147 6.21 3.08 4.15
N ASN A 148 5.90 3.38 2.89
CA ASN A 148 6.44 4.57 2.23
C ASN A 148 5.73 5.84 2.73
N ASP A 149 6.37 6.99 2.54
CA ASP A 149 5.85 8.32 2.90
C ASP A 149 4.36 8.54 2.57
N TYR A 150 3.94 8.29 1.32
CA TYR A 150 2.55 8.49 0.88
C TYR A 150 1.55 7.53 1.57
N GLU A 151 2.00 6.39 2.08
CA GLU A 151 1.11 5.47 2.81
C GLU A 151 0.86 5.99 4.22
N TYR A 152 1.89 6.56 4.87
CA TYR A 152 1.80 7.19 6.18
C TYR A 152 0.97 8.47 6.15
N ASP A 153 1.19 9.32 5.13
CA ASP A 153 0.55 10.63 5.02
C ASP A 153 -0.98 10.54 4.81
N LEU A 154 -1.48 9.39 4.33
CA LEU A 154 -2.91 9.11 4.21
C LEU A 154 -3.54 8.58 5.51
N GLY A 155 -2.79 7.76 6.24
CA GLY A 155 -3.26 7.16 7.48
C GLY A 155 -2.14 6.39 8.18
N HIS A 156 -2.12 6.41 9.51
CA HIS A 156 -1.13 5.73 10.34
C HIS A 156 -1.66 5.49 11.76
N PHE A 157 -0.98 4.64 12.52
CA PHE A 157 -1.29 4.49 13.93
C PHE A 157 -0.84 5.70 14.74
N ARG A 158 -1.71 6.17 15.63
CA ARG A 158 -1.42 7.31 16.51
C ARG A 158 -0.17 7.04 17.34
N GLY A 159 0.80 7.95 17.28
CA GLY A 159 2.08 7.82 17.98
C GLY A 159 3.14 6.99 17.26
N ALA A 160 2.83 6.37 16.12
CA ALA A 160 3.84 5.67 15.32
C ALA A 160 4.87 6.64 14.74
N ILE A 161 6.11 6.17 14.62
CA ILE A 161 7.20 6.91 13.98
C ILE A 161 7.05 6.83 12.46
N ARG A 162 7.08 8.01 11.82
CA ARG A 162 7.20 8.17 10.36
C ARG A 162 8.68 8.19 9.96
N PRO A 163 9.21 7.14 9.30
CA PRO A 163 10.54 7.21 8.73
C PRO A 163 10.57 8.21 7.56
N ASP A 164 11.69 8.91 7.39
CA ASP A 164 11.91 9.81 6.24
C ASP A 164 12.44 9.01 5.05
N ILE A 165 11.58 8.16 4.49
CA ILE A 165 11.87 7.28 3.36
C ILE A 165 10.81 7.38 2.28
N ARG A 166 11.24 7.21 1.03
CA ARG A 166 10.34 7.10 -0.13
C ARG A 166 10.07 5.67 -0.53
N ASN A 167 11.02 4.78 -0.26
CA ASN A 167 10.94 3.37 -0.61
C ASN A 167 11.34 2.51 0.59
N PHE A 168 10.65 1.39 0.78
CA PHE A 168 10.93 0.42 1.84
C PHE A 168 12.39 0.00 1.96
N ARG A 169 13.12 -0.15 0.84
CA ARG A 169 14.56 -0.47 0.83
C ARG A 169 15.48 0.57 1.48
N GLU A 170 14.99 1.78 1.69
CA GLU A 170 15.73 2.86 2.37
C GLU A 170 15.62 2.74 3.90
N LEU A 171 14.65 1.95 4.39
CA LEU A 171 14.34 1.82 5.82
C LEU A 171 15.51 1.25 6.65
N PRO A 172 16.25 0.21 6.21
CA PRO A 172 17.40 -0.28 6.96
C PRO A 172 18.47 0.79 7.22
N GLN A 173 18.81 1.59 6.20
CA GLN A 173 19.75 2.69 6.35
C GLN A 173 19.19 3.76 7.29
N TRP A 174 17.91 4.14 7.13
CA TRP A 174 17.27 5.12 7.99
C TRP A 174 17.28 4.69 9.47
N VAL A 175 17.06 3.41 9.76
CA VAL A 175 17.15 2.88 11.13
C VAL A 175 18.59 2.90 11.66
N ARG A 176 19.60 2.55 10.85
CA ARG A 176 21.01 2.67 11.25
C ARG A 176 21.37 4.12 11.61
N ASP A 177 20.90 5.09 10.82
CA ASP A 177 21.13 6.52 11.04
C ASP A 177 20.39 7.06 12.28
N ASN A 178 19.34 6.37 12.73
CA ASN A 178 18.48 6.76 13.86
C ASN A 178 18.55 5.76 15.04
N LYS A 179 19.59 4.93 15.10
CA LYS A 179 19.72 3.80 16.04
C LYS A 179 19.41 4.15 17.51
N ASP A 180 19.79 5.35 17.94
CA ASP A 180 19.66 5.80 19.33
C ASP A 180 18.18 5.89 19.77
N GLN A 181 17.23 5.97 18.82
CA GLN A 181 15.79 5.94 19.10
C GLN A 181 15.28 4.54 19.48
N PHE A 182 16.04 3.49 19.14
CA PHE A 182 15.54 2.11 19.11
C PHE A 182 16.30 1.15 20.03
N MET A 183 17.62 1.33 20.21
CA MET A 183 18.50 0.32 20.83
C MET A 183 18.08 -0.13 22.24
N ASP A 184 17.55 0.77 23.07
CA ASP A 184 17.17 0.47 24.45
C ASP A 184 15.67 0.20 24.65
N LYS A 185 14.87 0.34 23.58
CA LYS A 185 13.40 0.24 23.61
C LYS A 185 12.92 -1.05 22.95
N ARG A 186 11.68 -1.42 23.27
CA ARG A 186 10.95 -2.39 22.46
C ARG A 186 10.57 -1.74 21.13
N VAL A 187 10.79 -2.42 20.01
CA VAL A 187 10.42 -1.91 18.68
C VAL A 187 9.35 -2.80 18.09
N VAL A 188 8.21 -2.23 17.73
CA VAL A 188 7.12 -2.93 17.06
C VAL A 188 6.88 -2.34 15.69
N VAL A 189 6.94 -3.17 14.66
CA VAL A 189 6.79 -2.72 13.26
C VAL A 189 5.45 -3.14 12.68
N TYR A 190 4.94 -2.34 11.74
CA TYR A 190 3.72 -2.70 11.00
C TYR A 190 3.78 -2.28 9.53
N CYS A 191 2.93 -2.90 8.71
CA CYS A 191 2.64 -2.50 7.34
C CYS A 191 1.20 -2.89 6.97
N THR A 192 0.81 -2.70 5.70
CA THR A 192 -0.54 -2.98 5.19
C THR A 192 -1.03 -4.40 5.51
N GLY A 193 -0.24 -5.41 5.16
CA GLY A 193 -0.68 -6.81 5.20
C GLY A 193 0.24 -7.78 5.92
N GLY A 194 1.37 -7.32 6.46
CA GLY A 194 2.36 -8.13 7.19
C GLY A 194 3.70 -8.32 6.46
N VAL A 195 3.68 -8.54 5.13
CA VAL A 195 4.85 -9.02 4.36
C VAL A 195 6.17 -8.24 4.54
N ARG A 196 6.13 -6.90 4.67
CA ARG A 196 7.35 -6.08 4.90
C ARG A 196 7.97 -6.37 6.26
N CYS A 197 7.12 -6.57 7.27
CA CYS A 197 7.53 -6.73 8.66
C CYS A 197 8.30 -8.03 8.85
N GLU A 198 7.99 -9.07 8.07
CA GLU A 198 8.66 -10.37 8.12
C GLU A 198 10.17 -10.24 7.93
N LYS A 199 10.62 -9.64 6.82
CA LYS A 199 12.05 -9.42 6.55
C LYS A 199 12.63 -8.33 7.45
N PHE A 200 11.90 -7.23 7.62
CA PHE A 200 12.45 -6.06 8.31
C PHE A 200 12.65 -6.31 9.82
N SER A 201 11.69 -6.94 10.49
CA SER A 201 11.84 -7.28 11.90
C SER A 201 12.93 -8.34 12.10
N GLY A 202 13.04 -9.32 11.20
CA GLY A 202 14.15 -10.28 11.21
C GLY A 202 15.52 -9.62 11.06
N TRP A 203 15.63 -8.63 10.16
CA TRP A 203 16.82 -7.79 10.04
C TRP A 203 17.14 -7.06 11.35
N MET A 204 16.15 -6.45 12.01
CA MET A 204 16.36 -5.79 13.30
C MET A 204 16.83 -6.77 14.40
N VAL A 205 16.24 -7.96 14.48
CA VAL A 205 16.71 -8.99 15.43
C VAL A 205 18.18 -9.32 15.18
N ARG A 206 18.58 -9.49 13.91
CA ARG A 206 19.97 -9.77 13.52
C ARG A 206 20.93 -8.63 13.87
N GLU A 207 20.51 -7.38 13.70
CA GLU A 207 21.31 -6.20 14.05
C GLU A 207 21.48 -6.01 15.58
N GLY A 208 20.78 -6.79 16.40
CA GLY A 208 20.93 -6.80 17.85
C GLY A 208 19.97 -5.87 18.60
N TYR A 209 18.85 -5.47 17.99
CA TYR A 209 17.78 -4.77 18.70
C TYR A 209 17.15 -5.69 19.75
N LYS A 210 16.94 -5.15 20.97
CA LYS A 210 16.68 -5.92 22.19
C LYS A 210 15.37 -6.70 22.19
N ASP A 211 14.28 -6.08 21.76
CA ASP A 211 12.94 -6.66 21.69
C ASP A 211 12.24 -6.14 20.44
N VAL A 212 12.04 -7.03 19.46
CA VAL A 212 11.47 -6.70 18.16
C VAL A 212 10.18 -7.50 17.96
N GLY A 213 9.07 -6.78 17.80
CA GLY A 213 7.76 -7.32 17.48
C GLY A 213 7.21 -6.82 16.15
N GLN A 214 6.15 -7.45 15.67
CA GLN A 214 5.44 -7.04 14.46
C GLN A 214 3.93 -7.30 14.57
N LEU A 215 3.13 -6.45 13.95
CA LEU A 215 1.68 -6.65 13.85
C LEU A 215 1.36 -7.83 12.91
N HIS A 216 0.88 -8.94 13.49
CA HIS A 216 0.56 -10.15 12.73
C HIS A 216 -0.63 -9.90 11.80
N GLY A 217 -0.43 -10.12 10.50
CA GLY A 217 -1.42 -9.84 9.46
C GLY A 217 -1.52 -8.36 9.05
N GLY A 218 -0.79 -7.46 9.72
CA GLY A 218 -0.74 -6.04 9.40
C GLY A 218 -2.05 -5.28 9.68
N ILE A 219 -2.10 -4.04 9.20
CA ILE A 219 -3.23 -3.12 9.40
C ILE A 219 -4.56 -3.73 8.90
N ALA A 220 -4.52 -4.47 7.79
CA ALA A 220 -5.70 -5.14 7.22
C ALA A 220 -6.35 -6.15 8.18
N THR A 221 -5.56 -6.81 9.02
CA THR A 221 -6.08 -7.69 10.07
C THR A 221 -6.54 -6.91 11.29
N TYR A 222 -5.78 -5.89 11.69
CA TYR A 222 -6.13 -5.04 12.82
C TYR A 222 -7.49 -4.35 12.68
N GLY A 223 -7.81 -3.80 11.49
CA GLY A 223 -9.12 -3.17 11.25
C GLY A 223 -10.32 -4.12 11.35
N LYS A 224 -10.10 -5.42 11.07
CA LYS A 224 -11.15 -6.45 11.07
C LYS A 224 -11.28 -7.21 12.38
N ASP A 225 -10.36 -6.99 13.31
CA ASP A 225 -10.38 -7.65 14.59
C ASP A 225 -11.59 -7.16 15.42
N PRO A 226 -12.41 -8.08 15.97
CA PRO A 226 -13.66 -7.71 16.63
C PRO A 226 -13.45 -6.99 17.97
N GLU A 227 -12.28 -7.11 18.60
CA GLU A 227 -11.97 -6.41 19.85
C GLU A 227 -11.48 -4.99 19.57
N VAL A 228 -10.48 -4.81 18.69
CA VAL A 228 -9.87 -3.50 18.48
C VAL A 228 -10.55 -2.66 17.40
N GLN A 229 -11.22 -3.26 16.41
CA GLN A 229 -12.03 -2.56 15.40
C GLN A 229 -11.34 -1.37 14.71
N GLY A 230 -10.00 -1.45 14.56
CA GLY A 230 -9.21 -0.36 13.98
C GLY A 230 -8.98 0.86 14.87
N GLU A 231 -9.32 0.83 16.15
CA GLU A 231 -9.06 1.92 17.10
C GLU A 231 -7.57 2.34 17.11
N LEU A 232 -7.29 3.63 17.30
CA LEU A 232 -5.96 4.25 17.20
C LEU A 232 -5.36 4.35 15.79
N TRP A 233 -6.05 3.85 14.76
CA TRP A 233 -5.70 4.18 13.38
C TRP A 233 -6.34 5.51 12.98
N ASP A 234 -5.52 6.47 12.57
CA ASP A 234 -5.97 7.77 12.08
C ASP A 234 -5.89 7.79 10.53
N GLY A 235 -6.88 8.34 9.84
CA GLY A 235 -6.95 8.40 8.38
C GLY A 235 -7.36 7.08 7.71
N LYS A 236 -6.95 6.88 6.45
CA LYS A 236 -7.26 5.67 5.66
C LYS A 236 -6.01 4.85 5.36
N MET A 237 -6.17 3.54 5.17
CA MET A 237 -5.06 2.68 4.74
C MET A 237 -4.91 2.71 3.22
N TYR A 238 -3.72 3.09 2.76
CA TYR A 238 -3.37 3.00 1.35
C TYR A 238 -3.33 1.54 0.87
N VAL A 239 -3.96 1.26 -0.28
CA VAL A 239 -3.93 -0.05 -0.95
C VAL A 239 -3.44 0.07 -2.39
N PHE A 240 -2.77 -0.98 -2.89
CA PHE A 240 -2.05 -0.97 -4.18
C PHE A 240 -2.91 -1.40 -5.37
N ASP A 241 -4.16 -0.95 -5.36
CA ASP A 241 -5.20 -1.30 -6.34
C ASP A 241 -6.11 -0.09 -6.62
N GLU A 242 -7.15 -0.27 -7.44
CA GLU A 242 -8.01 0.84 -7.91
C GLU A 242 -8.79 1.51 -6.77
N ARG A 243 -8.91 0.88 -5.59
CA ARG A 243 -9.56 1.50 -4.41
C ARG A 243 -8.72 2.64 -3.83
N ILE A 244 -7.40 2.57 -3.96
CA ILE A 244 -6.39 3.52 -3.46
C ILE A 244 -6.34 3.63 -1.92
N ALA A 245 -7.49 3.70 -1.25
CA ALA A 245 -7.64 3.88 0.18
C ALA A 245 -8.81 3.03 0.69
N VAL A 246 -8.67 2.43 1.87
CA VAL A 246 -9.74 1.72 2.57
C VAL A 246 -9.85 2.16 4.02
N ASP A 247 -11.07 2.10 4.57
CA ASP A 247 -11.33 2.42 5.97
C ASP A 247 -10.83 1.30 6.88
N ILE A 248 -10.26 1.67 8.03
CA ILE A 248 -9.73 0.75 9.04
C ILE A 248 -10.38 0.98 10.39
N ASN A 249 -10.44 2.24 10.83
CA ASN A 249 -10.97 2.60 12.14
C ASN A 249 -12.50 2.70 12.10
N HIS A 250 -13.16 1.82 12.85
CA HIS A 250 -14.62 1.79 13.00
C HIS A 250 -15.08 2.32 14.38
N VAL A 251 -14.17 2.82 15.20
CA VAL A 251 -14.42 3.35 16.55
C VAL A 251 -14.47 4.87 16.54
N ASP A 252 -13.41 5.54 16.08
CA ASP A 252 -13.24 7.00 16.11
C ASP A 252 -12.53 7.52 14.84
N PRO A 253 -13.10 7.32 13.63
CA PRO A 253 -12.44 7.70 12.39
C PRO A 253 -12.20 9.21 12.31
N ILE A 254 -10.96 9.60 11.98
CA ILE A 254 -10.57 10.99 11.73
C ILE A 254 -9.78 11.12 10.42
N VAL A 255 -9.86 12.29 9.80
CA VAL A 255 -9.07 12.63 8.61
C VAL A 255 -7.79 13.33 9.02
N ILE A 256 -6.65 12.76 8.67
CA ILE A 256 -5.33 13.35 8.94
C ILE A 256 -4.56 13.76 7.68
N GLY A 257 -4.94 13.22 6.52
CA GLY A 257 -4.38 13.62 5.26
C GLY A 257 -4.67 15.09 4.98
N LYS A 258 -3.73 15.77 4.30
CA LYS A 258 -3.78 17.21 4.05
C LYS A 258 -3.68 17.49 2.58
N ASP A 259 -4.59 18.32 2.08
CA ASP A 259 -4.55 18.83 0.72
C ASP A 259 -3.20 19.51 0.46
N TRP A 260 -2.58 19.14 -0.65
CA TRP A 260 -1.27 19.61 -1.09
C TRP A 260 -1.17 21.13 -1.20
N PHE A 261 -2.27 21.82 -1.52
CA PHE A 261 -2.26 23.24 -1.84
C PHE A 261 -2.65 24.14 -0.69
N ASP A 262 -3.59 23.74 0.16
CA ASP A 262 -4.11 24.58 1.24
C ASP A 262 -4.06 23.94 2.64
N GLY A 263 -3.64 22.68 2.74
CA GLY A 263 -3.53 21.95 4.01
C GLY A 263 -4.86 21.54 4.63
N SER A 264 -6.00 21.75 3.94
CA SER A 264 -7.30 21.29 4.42
C SER A 264 -7.38 19.76 4.49
N PRO A 265 -8.22 19.18 5.37
CA PRO A 265 -8.36 17.73 5.47
C PRO A 265 -8.70 17.07 4.12
N CYS A 266 -7.93 16.07 3.70
CA CYS A 266 -8.09 15.41 2.42
C CYS A 266 -7.53 13.98 2.40
N GLU A 267 -8.28 13.05 1.81
CA GLU A 267 -7.90 11.62 1.69
C GLU A 267 -7.89 11.13 0.24
N ARG A 268 -8.12 12.04 -0.72
CA ARG A 268 -8.17 11.69 -2.15
C ARG A 268 -6.79 11.88 -2.77
N TYR A 269 -6.18 10.80 -3.24
CA TYR A 269 -4.96 10.89 -4.03
C TYR A 269 -5.22 11.17 -5.51
N VAL A 270 -4.41 12.06 -6.08
CA VAL A 270 -4.21 12.21 -7.52
C VAL A 270 -2.74 12.22 -7.87
N ASN A 271 -2.43 11.86 -9.12
CA ASN A 271 -1.12 12.10 -9.70
C ASN A 271 -1.09 13.49 -10.33
N CYS A 272 0.04 14.17 -10.19
CA CYS A 272 0.32 15.42 -10.86
C CYS A 272 0.01 15.31 -12.37
N GLY A 273 -0.68 16.33 -12.90
CA GLY A 273 -1.11 16.41 -14.29
C GLY A 273 0.06 16.39 -15.29
N ASN A 274 1.25 16.85 -14.89
CA ASN A 274 2.46 16.67 -15.71
C ASN A 274 2.86 15.18 -15.77
N PRO A 275 2.87 14.55 -16.97
CA PRO A 275 3.12 13.13 -17.13
C PRO A 275 4.54 12.68 -16.78
N PHE A 276 5.50 13.60 -16.78
CA PHE A 276 6.89 13.33 -16.42
C PHE A 276 7.17 13.53 -14.92
N CYS A 277 6.33 14.31 -14.24
CA CYS A 277 6.43 14.50 -12.80
C CYS A 277 5.79 13.33 -12.04
N ASN A 278 4.52 13.05 -12.33
CA ASN A 278 3.75 11.95 -11.75
C ASN A 278 3.78 11.86 -10.20
N ARG A 279 4.07 12.98 -9.51
CA ARG A 279 4.01 13.08 -8.04
C ARG A 279 2.60 12.79 -7.56
N ARG A 280 2.46 12.00 -6.50
CA ARG A 280 1.19 11.78 -5.80
C ARG A 280 0.92 12.94 -4.84
N MET A 281 -0.32 13.40 -4.82
CA MET A 281 -0.78 14.50 -4.00
C MET A 281 -2.14 14.15 -3.43
N LEU A 282 -2.34 14.42 -2.14
CA LEU A 282 -3.67 14.54 -1.57
C LEU A 282 -4.26 15.86 -2.06
N THR A 283 -5.44 15.84 -2.67
CA THR A 283 -6.04 17.04 -3.24
C THR A 283 -7.55 16.92 -3.23
N SER A 284 -8.28 17.97 -2.88
CA SER A 284 -9.71 18.05 -3.09
C SER A 284 -10.05 18.12 -4.58
N THR A 285 -11.30 17.83 -4.95
CA THR A 285 -11.76 18.05 -6.34
C THR A 285 -11.66 19.51 -6.76
N GLU A 286 -11.90 20.41 -5.81
CA GLU A 286 -11.87 21.86 -5.94
C GLU A 286 -10.43 22.34 -6.21
N ASN A 287 -9.45 21.88 -5.43
CA ASN A 287 -8.05 22.24 -5.66
C ASN A 287 -7.45 21.54 -6.88
N GLU A 288 -7.90 20.33 -7.23
CA GLU A 288 -7.51 19.69 -8.49
C GLU A 288 -7.90 20.56 -9.68
N ASP A 289 -9.15 21.07 -9.68
CA ASP A 289 -9.67 21.97 -10.71
C ASP A 289 -8.95 23.32 -10.72
N LYS A 290 -8.83 23.95 -9.54
CA LYS A 290 -8.20 25.26 -9.35
C LYS A 290 -6.74 25.27 -9.77
N TYR A 291 -5.99 24.23 -9.41
CA TYR A 291 -4.55 24.13 -9.69
C TYR A 291 -4.22 23.26 -10.89
N LEU A 292 -5.19 22.94 -11.77
CA LEU A 292 -4.97 22.14 -12.99
C LEU A 292 -4.21 20.83 -12.72
N ARG A 293 -4.43 20.24 -11.55
CA ARG A 293 -3.72 19.07 -11.01
C ARG A 293 -2.19 19.17 -11.05
N GLY A 294 -1.58 20.36 -11.15
CA GLY A 294 -0.12 20.52 -11.21
C GLY A 294 0.49 20.81 -9.85
N CYS A 295 1.50 20.05 -9.43
CA CYS A 295 2.16 20.23 -8.12
C CYS A 295 2.98 21.52 -7.97
N SER A 296 3.27 22.18 -9.10
CA SER A 296 4.06 23.41 -9.23
C SER A 296 3.61 24.15 -10.48
N HIS A 297 3.96 25.43 -10.59
CA HIS A 297 3.70 26.22 -11.79
C HIS A 297 4.14 25.52 -13.07
N ALA A 298 5.40 25.06 -13.12
CA ALA A 298 5.97 24.33 -14.26
C ALA A 298 5.17 23.07 -14.64
N CYS A 299 4.56 22.40 -13.66
CA CYS A 299 3.69 21.25 -13.94
C CYS A 299 2.30 21.65 -14.42
N ARG A 300 1.76 22.77 -13.92
CA ARG A 300 0.46 23.32 -14.35
C ARG A 300 0.48 23.72 -15.82
N VAL A 301 1.53 24.43 -16.24
CA VAL A 301 1.71 24.94 -17.61
C VAL A 301 2.33 23.94 -18.59
N HIS A 302 2.60 22.71 -18.16
CA HIS A 302 3.22 21.72 -19.03
C HIS A 302 2.33 21.46 -20.26
N PRO A 303 2.86 21.48 -21.50
CA PRO A 303 2.05 21.36 -22.72
C PRO A 303 1.20 20.09 -22.82
N ARG A 304 1.64 19.04 -22.13
CA ARG A 304 0.94 17.75 -22.03
C ARG A 304 0.30 17.51 -20.67
N ASN A 305 -0.20 18.57 -20.02
CA ASN A 305 -0.86 18.41 -18.72
C ASN A 305 -2.11 17.54 -18.90
N ARG A 306 -2.10 16.36 -18.27
CA ARG A 306 -3.18 15.37 -18.36
C ARG A 306 -4.53 15.92 -17.92
N TYR A 307 -4.58 16.79 -16.92
CA TYR A 307 -5.85 17.35 -16.44
C TYR A 307 -6.48 18.27 -17.51
N VAL A 308 -5.64 19.06 -18.19
CA VAL A 308 -6.06 19.90 -19.32
C VAL A 308 -6.56 19.03 -20.48
N GLU A 309 -5.81 17.96 -20.83
CA GLU A 309 -6.18 17.03 -21.90
C GLU A 309 -7.49 16.27 -21.59
N GLU A 310 -7.62 15.72 -20.38
CA GLU A 310 -8.78 14.93 -19.93
C GLU A 310 -10.07 15.75 -19.87
N ASN A 311 -9.98 17.04 -19.52
CA ASN A 311 -11.12 17.95 -19.41
C ASN A 311 -11.30 18.84 -20.65
N HIS A 312 -10.51 18.63 -21.70
CA HIS A 312 -10.55 19.40 -22.95
C HIS A 312 -10.49 20.93 -22.75
N LEU A 313 -9.68 21.39 -21.78
CA LEU A 313 -9.61 22.82 -21.45
C LEU A 313 -8.87 23.60 -22.54
N THR A 314 -9.45 24.75 -22.92
CA THR A 314 -8.84 25.70 -23.84
C THR A 314 -7.71 26.48 -23.19
N THR A 315 -6.81 27.04 -24.00
CA THR A 315 -5.74 27.95 -23.52
C THR A 315 -6.31 29.12 -22.72
N LYS A 316 -7.50 29.62 -23.09
CA LYS A 316 -8.18 30.70 -22.38
C LYS A 316 -8.58 30.27 -20.96
N GLU A 317 -9.23 29.12 -20.81
CA GLU A 317 -9.65 28.59 -19.50
C GLU A 317 -8.45 28.28 -18.60
N VAL A 318 -7.38 27.72 -19.17
CA VAL A 318 -6.12 27.49 -18.45
C VAL A 318 -5.54 28.81 -17.94
N THR A 319 -5.50 29.84 -18.79
CA THR A 319 -4.97 31.17 -18.42
C THR A 319 -5.81 31.82 -17.33
N GLU A 320 -7.15 31.73 -17.42
CA GLU A 320 -8.07 32.26 -16.41
C GLU A 320 -7.85 31.58 -15.05
N ARG A 321 -7.69 30.25 -15.02
CA ARG A 321 -7.43 29.50 -13.77
C ARG A 321 -6.07 29.84 -13.17
N LEU A 322 -5.02 29.95 -13.98
CA LEU A 322 -3.70 30.37 -13.52
C LEU A 322 -3.75 31.78 -12.92
N ALA A 323 -4.48 32.71 -13.55
CA ALA A 323 -4.62 34.07 -13.04
C ALA A 323 -5.28 34.13 -11.65
N LEU A 324 -6.24 33.25 -11.37
CA LEU A 324 -6.89 33.15 -10.05
C LEU A 324 -5.93 32.75 -8.91
N ILE A 325 -4.81 32.12 -9.25
CA ILE A 325 -3.76 31.72 -8.29
C ILE A 325 -2.50 32.58 -8.41
N GLY A 326 -2.55 33.68 -9.15
CA GLY A 326 -1.42 34.61 -9.33
C GLY A 326 -0.32 34.11 -10.27
N GLU A 327 -0.64 33.16 -11.15
CA GLU A 327 0.28 32.60 -12.15
C GLU A 327 -0.12 32.98 -13.57
N SER A 328 0.81 32.91 -14.53
CA SER A 328 0.58 33.22 -15.94
C SER A 328 1.08 32.11 -16.85
N LEU A 329 0.40 31.89 -17.97
CA LEU A 329 0.94 31.04 -19.03
C LEU A 329 1.99 31.86 -19.79
N ASP A 330 3.27 31.64 -19.50
CA ASP A 330 4.34 32.18 -20.33
C ASP A 330 4.23 31.51 -21.70
N LEU A 331 3.71 32.24 -22.69
CA LEU A 331 3.74 31.80 -24.08
C LEU A 331 5.21 31.72 -24.47
N LEU A 332 5.77 30.51 -24.48
CA LEU A 332 7.05 30.27 -25.15
C LEU A 332 6.92 30.85 -26.58
N PRO A 333 7.85 31.70 -27.04
CA PRO A 333 7.81 32.20 -28.40
C PRO A 333 7.81 30.99 -29.33
N GLY A 334 6.77 30.91 -30.17
CA GLY A 334 6.42 29.73 -30.97
C GLY A 334 7.35 29.44 -32.13
#